data_AF-A0A7G2C1P4-F1
#
_entry.id   AF-A0A7G2C1P4-F1
#
_cell.length_a   1.000
_cell.length_b   1.000
_cell.length_c   1.000
_cell.angle_alpha   90.00
_cell.angle_beta   90.00
_cell.angle_gamma   90.00
#
_symmetry.space_group_name_H-M   'P 1'
#
loop_
_entity.id
_entity.type
_entity.pdbx_description
1 polymer ?
#
loop_
_entity_poly.entity_id
_entity_poly.type
_entity_poly.pdbx_seq_one_letter_code
_entity_poly.pdbx_strand_id
1 'polypeptide(L)'
;MFPFQIISDYTDYFKGAPPLALASVNAHTRECCERHKRGMLGWTLRADDSGICRVVRIDSFDAVRWRLLLWWPMRQRDYPLHIIVEFYDWGSSQDIPEVEELLHRLFENDVRHTLGLSFQHIESLRPFAALLPLPEEITLYESYLSLLQALEGLERLTNVEVLQCVGASGLEHLSNFPNLTILSVCYCEDLFSLEPLRKLRNLREVLLQSSVVVCLDLLENCHKLEHVDVSYCENLTSLAGLSGLEKLRSVDARQSRIENIKDLAGCAALESVNVSYCESLTSLDGLGGLRNLKSVNARGSGIENIRGLAGCMALKTVNVYGCKELVSLEGLSGLPQLKTVDARGTPVPRVERLERCPALEWIAFGDEQDADFDD
;
A
#
# COMPACT_ATOMS: atom_id res chain seq x y z
N MET A 1 21.32 -38.17 17.89
CA MET A 1 19.97 -37.57 17.79
C MET A 1 20.09 -36.18 18.42
N PHE A 2 20.43 -35.17 17.61
CA PHE A 2 20.66 -33.80 18.09
C PHE A 2 19.32 -33.06 18.20
N PRO A 3 19.08 -32.26 19.26
CA PRO A 3 17.82 -31.57 19.45
C PRO A 3 17.82 -30.27 18.62
N PHE A 4 17.48 -30.36 17.34
CA PHE A 4 17.21 -29.18 16.49
C PHE A 4 15.73 -28.78 16.54
N GLN A 5 15.08 -28.93 17.70
CA GLN A 5 13.63 -28.72 17.80
C GLN A 5 13.22 -27.24 17.79
N ILE A 6 14.15 -26.29 17.92
CA ILE A 6 13.80 -24.87 17.94
C ILE A 6 14.89 -24.03 17.25
N ILE A 7 15.09 -24.23 15.95
CA ILE A 7 15.99 -23.37 15.15
C ILE A 7 15.42 -21.95 14.98
N SER A 8 14.08 -21.80 15.07
CA SER A 8 13.40 -20.50 15.01
C SER A 8 13.92 -19.49 16.04
N ASP A 9 14.35 -19.95 17.21
CA ASP A 9 14.85 -19.08 18.29
C ASP A 9 16.25 -18.51 17.98
N TYR A 10 16.93 -19.08 16.99
CA TYR A 10 18.30 -18.71 16.60
C TYR A 10 18.38 -18.07 15.22
N THR A 11 17.29 -18.03 14.44
CA THR A 11 17.33 -17.39 13.12
C THR A 11 17.53 -15.89 13.21
N ASP A 12 17.02 -15.24 14.26
CA ASP A 12 17.20 -13.80 14.50
C ASP A 12 18.63 -13.43 14.99
N TYR A 13 19.45 -14.43 15.37
CA TYR A 13 20.86 -14.21 15.71
C TYR A 13 21.75 -13.97 14.47
N PHE A 14 21.30 -14.36 13.28
CA PHE A 14 22.05 -14.12 12.06
C PHE A 14 21.86 -12.66 11.62
N LYS A 15 22.93 -11.86 11.68
CA LYS A 15 22.95 -10.51 11.11
C LYS A 15 22.81 -10.48 9.57
N GLY A 16 22.85 -11.65 8.91
CA GLY A 16 22.76 -11.85 7.46
C GLY A 16 21.86 -13.04 7.11
N ALA A 17 21.75 -13.39 5.82
CA ALA A 17 20.96 -14.56 5.41
C ALA A 17 21.54 -15.86 6.04
N PRO A 18 20.69 -16.77 6.54
CA PRO A 18 21.17 -18.02 7.13
C PRO A 18 21.99 -18.86 6.12
N PRO A 19 23.03 -19.61 6.57
CA PRO A 19 23.83 -20.47 5.70
C PRO A 19 23.01 -21.52 4.92
N LEU A 20 23.36 -21.77 3.64
CA LEU A 20 22.72 -22.79 2.80
C LEU A 20 22.65 -24.18 3.42
N ALA A 21 23.70 -24.54 4.15
CA ALA A 21 23.81 -25.80 4.86
C ALA A 21 22.76 -25.97 5.98
N LEU A 22 22.22 -24.90 6.57
CA LEU A 22 21.21 -24.98 7.63
C LEU A 22 19.81 -25.28 7.07
N ALA A 23 19.47 -24.73 5.92
CA ALA A 23 18.17 -24.93 5.29
C ALA A 23 18.05 -26.22 4.46
N SER A 24 19.17 -26.90 4.20
CA SER A 24 19.15 -28.24 3.61
C SER A 24 18.88 -29.35 4.65
N VAL A 25 18.89 -29.03 5.94
CA VAL A 25 18.74 -30.01 7.03
C VAL A 25 17.34 -30.63 7.06
N ASN A 26 16.27 -29.84 7.07
CA ASN A 26 14.89 -30.33 6.96
C ASN A 26 13.92 -29.21 6.53
N ALA A 27 12.61 -29.51 6.44
CA ALA A 27 11.59 -28.54 6.03
C ALA A 27 11.43 -27.38 7.02
N HIS A 28 11.51 -27.66 8.33
CA HIS A 28 11.35 -26.65 9.38
C HIS A 28 12.49 -25.63 9.37
N THR A 29 13.74 -26.07 9.18
CA THR A 29 14.89 -25.14 9.10
C THR A 29 14.83 -24.27 7.86
N ARG A 30 14.32 -24.79 6.75
CA ARG A 30 14.06 -24.01 5.52
C ARG A 30 13.03 -22.92 5.74
N GLU A 31 11.89 -23.25 6.34
CA GLU A 31 10.84 -22.28 6.67
C GLU A 31 11.37 -21.18 7.60
N CYS A 32 12.16 -21.53 8.62
CA CYS A 32 12.77 -20.54 9.51
C CYS A 32 13.70 -19.58 8.73
N CYS A 33 14.40 -20.08 7.71
CA CYS A 33 15.24 -19.23 6.86
C CYS A 33 14.44 -18.33 5.91
N GLU A 34 13.28 -18.77 5.42
CA GLU A 34 12.38 -17.95 4.58
C GLU A 34 11.61 -16.89 5.40
N ARG A 35 11.38 -17.16 6.71
CA ARG A 35 10.82 -16.18 7.66
C ARG A 35 11.80 -15.09 8.07
N HIS A 36 13.10 -15.32 7.88
CA HIS A 36 14.12 -14.35 8.24
C HIS A 36 13.97 -13.07 7.41
N LYS A 37 14.20 -11.88 8.01
CA LYS A 37 13.96 -10.57 7.35
C LYS A 37 14.71 -10.37 6.03
N ARG A 38 15.90 -10.96 5.90
CA ARG A 38 16.72 -10.92 4.67
C ARG A 38 16.45 -12.11 3.74
N GLY A 39 15.53 -12.98 4.12
CA GLY A 39 15.23 -14.21 3.42
C GLY A 39 16.42 -15.15 3.29
N MET A 40 16.28 -16.07 2.35
CA MET A 40 17.33 -16.99 1.95
C MET A 40 17.30 -17.22 0.45
N LEU A 41 18.43 -17.02 -0.25
CA LEU A 41 18.48 -17.11 -1.71
C LEU A 41 17.45 -16.20 -2.41
N GLY A 42 17.04 -15.08 -1.82
CA GLY A 42 15.99 -14.21 -2.37
C GLY A 42 14.55 -14.62 -2.04
N TRP A 43 14.35 -15.64 -1.20
CA TRP A 43 13.03 -16.11 -0.75
C TRP A 43 12.61 -15.45 0.55
N THR A 44 11.40 -14.91 0.56
CA THR A 44 10.74 -14.34 1.74
C THR A 44 9.31 -14.88 1.87
N LEU A 45 8.72 -14.77 3.06
CA LEU A 45 7.29 -15.00 3.24
C LEU A 45 6.56 -13.64 3.31
N ARG A 46 5.54 -13.49 2.46
CA ARG A 46 4.59 -12.37 2.50
C ARG A 46 3.29 -12.87 3.11
N ALA A 47 2.71 -12.12 4.03
CA ALA A 47 1.38 -12.37 4.55
C ALA A 47 0.45 -11.26 4.03
N ASP A 48 -0.65 -11.64 3.40
CA ASP A 48 -1.71 -10.74 2.94
C ASP A 48 -3.09 -11.30 3.33
N ASP A 49 -4.16 -10.63 2.90
CA ASP A 49 -5.54 -11.04 3.18
C ASP A 49 -5.90 -12.43 2.60
N SER A 50 -5.15 -12.93 1.61
CA SER A 50 -5.33 -14.23 0.98
C SER A 50 -4.57 -15.37 1.68
N GLY A 51 -3.67 -15.01 2.62
CA GLY A 51 -2.90 -15.95 3.43
C GLY A 51 -1.40 -15.66 3.39
N ILE A 52 -0.61 -16.69 3.71
CA ILE A 52 0.86 -16.62 3.64
C ILE A 52 1.29 -17.15 2.27
N CYS A 53 2.09 -16.37 1.56
CA CYS A 53 2.66 -16.70 0.25
C CYS A 53 4.19 -16.64 0.31
N ARG A 54 4.85 -17.55 -0.40
CA ARG A 54 6.31 -17.51 -0.60
C ARG A 54 6.60 -16.60 -1.78
N VAL A 55 7.36 -15.54 -1.55
CA VAL A 55 7.75 -14.59 -2.59
C VAL A 55 9.22 -14.80 -2.91
N VAL A 56 9.53 -14.80 -4.20
CA VAL A 56 10.91 -14.84 -4.68
C VAL A 56 11.11 -13.76 -5.73
N ARG A 57 12.17 -12.97 -5.57
CA ARG A 57 12.60 -11.96 -6.54
C ARG A 57 13.77 -12.50 -7.35
N ILE A 58 13.62 -12.48 -8.66
CA ILE A 58 14.55 -13.04 -9.63
C ILE A 58 15.03 -11.91 -10.53
N ASP A 59 16.29 -11.53 -10.42
CA ASP A 59 16.95 -10.73 -11.45
C ASP A 59 17.05 -11.56 -12.74
N SER A 60 16.62 -11.00 -13.86
CA SER A 60 16.64 -11.68 -15.17
C SER A 60 18.04 -12.18 -15.52
N PHE A 61 19.09 -11.42 -15.18
CA PHE A 61 20.48 -11.79 -15.45
C PHE A 61 20.93 -13.03 -14.67
N ASP A 62 20.28 -13.32 -13.55
CA ASP A 62 20.55 -14.46 -12.69
C ASP A 62 19.69 -15.69 -13.08
N ALA A 63 18.88 -15.65 -14.15
CA ALA A 63 17.98 -16.74 -14.51
C ALA A 63 18.68 -18.12 -14.63
N VAL A 64 19.93 -18.16 -15.11
CA VAL A 64 20.74 -19.39 -15.15
C VAL A 64 21.02 -19.94 -13.75
N ARG A 65 21.35 -19.06 -12.80
CA ARG A 65 21.57 -19.43 -11.39
C ARG A 65 20.29 -19.99 -10.79
N TRP A 66 19.14 -19.43 -11.15
CA TRP A 66 17.82 -19.91 -10.72
C TRP A 66 17.48 -21.29 -11.26
N ARG A 67 17.89 -21.63 -12.49
CA ARG A 67 17.76 -23.00 -13.02
C ARG A 67 18.45 -24.03 -12.12
N LEU A 68 19.60 -23.70 -11.55
CA LEU A 68 20.33 -24.58 -10.62
C LEU A 68 19.67 -24.68 -9.23
N LEU A 69 18.85 -23.69 -8.87
CA LEU A 69 18.15 -23.63 -7.59
C LEU A 69 16.70 -24.13 -7.66
N LEU A 70 16.24 -24.65 -8.81
CA LEU A 70 14.88 -25.17 -9.03
C LEU A 70 14.44 -26.23 -8.02
N TRP A 71 15.38 -26.96 -7.43
CA TRP A 71 15.07 -27.92 -6.38
C TRP A 71 14.47 -27.27 -5.11
N TRP A 72 14.66 -25.96 -4.92
CA TRP A 72 14.15 -25.21 -3.78
C TRP A 72 12.63 -25.00 -3.83
N PRO A 73 12.05 -24.40 -4.90
CA PRO A 73 10.59 -24.31 -5.04
C PRO A 73 9.89 -25.66 -5.02
N MET A 74 10.52 -26.70 -5.59
CA MET A 74 9.92 -28.05 -5.70
C MET A 74 9.75 -28.78 -4.36
N ARG A 75 10.43 -28.36 -3.30
CA ARG A 75 10.52 -29.12 -2.03
C ARG A 75 9.57 -28.66 -0.92
N GLN A 76 8.64 -27.74 -1.18
CA GLN A 76 7.72 -27.23 -0.16
C GLN A 76 6.36 -26.88 -0.76
N ARG A 77 5.26 -27.33 -0.13
CA ARG A 77 3.88 -27.23 -0.66
C ARG A 77 2.90 -26.51 0.26
N ASP A 78 3.36 -26.03 1.42
CA ASP A 78 2.44 -25.51 2.45
C ASP A 78 1.89 -24.11 2.12
N TYR A 79 2.61 -23.35 1.30
CA TYR A 79 2.23 -22.00 0.87
C TYR A 79 2.35 -21.85 -0.66
N PRO A 80 1.44 -21.11 -1.31
CA PRO A 80 1.56 -20.76 -2.72
C PRO A 80 2.86 -19.99 -2.98
N LEU A 81 3.35 -20.07 -4.22
CA LEU A 81 4.55 -19.38 -4.68
C LEU A 81 4.16 -18.19 -5.56
N HIS A 82 4.74 -17.02 -5.28
CA HIS A 82 4.69 -15.86 -6.15
C HIS A 82 6.11 -15.50 -6.59
N ILE A 83 6.32 -15.44 -7.91
CA ILE A 83 7.62 -15.18 -8.52
C ILE A 83 7.58 -13.79 -9.11
N ILE A 84 8.50 -12.91 -8.70
CA ILE A 84 8.67 -11.59 -9.29
C ILE A 84 9.96 -11.62 -10.11
N VAL A 85 9.86 -11.40 -11.42
CA VAL A 85 11.03 -11.28 -12.31
C VAL A 85 11.32 -9.81 -12.55
N GLU A 86 12.56 -9.40 -12.27
CA GLU A 86 13.04 -8.03 -12.34
C GLU A 86 13.91 -7.84 -13.59
N PHE A 87 13.54 -6.85 -14.40
CA PHE A 87 14.20 -6.45 -15.64
C PHE A 87 14.70 -5.02 -15.47
N TYR A 88 16.01 -4.81 -15.51
CA TYR A 88 16.62 -3.53 -15.11
C TYR A 88 16.93 -2.56 -16.26
N ASP A 89 17.01 -3.07 -17.50
CA ASP A 89 17.29 -2.25 -18.69
C ASP A 89 16.83 -2.96 -19.98
N TRP A 90 17.07 -2.36 -21.14
CA TRP A 90 16.78 -3.01 -22.42
C TRP A 90 17.58 -4.30 -22.66
N GLY A 91 18.81 -4.39 -22.12
CA GLY A 91 19.67 -5.57 -22.23
C GLY A 91 19.05 -6.82 -21.61
N SER A 92 18.26 -6.64 -20.54
CA SER A 92 17.53 -7.71 -19.84
C SER A 92 16.48 -8.44 -20.71
N SER A 93 16.07 -7.87 -21.85
CA SER A 93 15.17 -8.54 -22.79
C SER A 93 15.80 -9.77 -23.46
N GLN A 94 17.13 -9.91 -23.42
CA GLN A 94 17.83 -11.08 -23.94
C GLN A 94 17.60 -12.33 -23.07
N ASP A 95 17.23 -12.14 -21.79
CA ASP A 95 17.04 -13.22 -20.82
C ASP A 95 15.63 -13.83 -20.85
N ILE A 96 14.74 -13.32 -21.71
CA ILE A 96 13.36 -13.81 -21.84
C ILE A 96 13.30 -15.33 -22.06
N PRO A 97 14.09 -15.93 -22.98
CA PRO A 97 14.06 -17.37 -23.19
C PRO A 97 14.43 -18.18 -21.94
N GLU A 98 15.38 -17.69 -21.14
CA GLU A 98 15.79 -18.30 -19.88
C GLU A 98 14.68 -18.26 -18.84
N VAL A 99 13.94 -17.15 -18.77
CA VAL A 99 12.77 -16.98 -17.89
C VAL A 99 11.63 -17.90 -18.34
N GLU A 100 11.30 -17.95 -19.62
CA GLU A 100 10.27 -18.86 -20.16
C GLU A 100 10.57 -20.31 -19.82
N GLU A 101 11.81 -20.74 -20.01
CA GLU A 101 12.28 -22.09 -19.74
C GLU A 101 12.37 -22.40 -18.23
N LEU A 102 12.52 -21.39 -17.36
CA LEU A 102 12.35 -21.53 -15.91
C LEU A 102 10.88 -21.78 -15.55
N LEU A 103 9.96 -20.94 -16.05
CA LEU A 103 8.52 -21.04 -15.81
C LEU A 103 7.95 -22.35 -16.34
N HIS A 104 8.39 -22.78 -17.53
CA HIS A 104 8.00 -24.05 -18.13
C HIS A 104 8.37 -25.24 -17.23
N ARG A 105 9.61 -25.29 -16.72
CA ARG A 105 10.03 -26.36 -15.80
C ARG A 105 9.27 -26.36 -14.48
N LEU A 106 8.92 -25.19 -13.94
CA LEU A 106 8.09 -25.12 -12.73
C LEU A 106 6.71 -25.73 -12.97
N PHE A 107 6.12 -25.42 -14.14
CA PHE A 107 4.86 -26.01 -14.57
C PHE A 107 4.95 -27.53 -14.76
N GLU A 108 5.99 -28.04 -15.44
CA GLU A 108 6.21 -29.50 -15.63
C GLU A 108 6.36 -30.27 -14.31
N ASN A 109 6.84 -29.61 -13.26
CA ASN A 109 7.02 -30.19 -11.93
C ASN A 109 5.83 -29.95 -10.98
N ASP A 110 4.68 -29.52 -11.51
CA ASP A 110 3.44 -29.26 -10.74
C ASP A 110 3.64 -28.26 -9.58
N VAL A 111 4.54 -27.28 -9.78
CA VAL A 111 4.74 -26.19 -8.83
C VAL A 111 3.74 -25.08 -9.16
N ARG A 112 2.68 -24.99 -8.35
CA ARG A 112 1.72 -23.88 -8.45
C ARG A 112 2.41 -22.55 -8.14
N HIS A 113 2.34 -21.62 -9.08
CA HIS A 113 2.93 -20.29 -8.91
C HIS A 113 2.08 -19.21 -9.58
N THR A 114 2.18 -18.00 -9.05
CA THR A 114 1.73 -16.75 -9.69
C THR A 114 2.97 -15.94 -10.10
N LEU A 115 2.80 -15.04 -11.07
CA LEU A 115 3.90 -14.30 -11.67
C LEU A 115 3.66 -12.79 -11.53
N GLY A 116 4.70 -12.08 -11.12
CA GLY A 116 4.84 -10.64 -11.20
C GLY A 116 6.00 -10.29 -12.13
N LEU A 117 5.85 -9.24 -12.94
CA LEU A 117 6.93 -8.70 -13.75
C LEU A 117 7.24 -7.27 -13.28
N SER A 118 8.49 -7.00 -12.94
CA SER A 118 8.96 -5.69 -12.55
C SER A 118 9.95 -5.18 -13.57
N PHE A 119 9.69 -4.00 -14.13
CA PHE A 119 10.54 -3.38 -15.13
C PHE A 119 11.08 -2.05 -14.63
N GLN A 120 12.37 -1.82 -14.82
CA GLN A 120 13.04 -0.57 -14.52
C GLN A 120 13.65 0.00 -15.81
N HIS A 121 13.56 1.31 -15.99
CA HIS A 121 14.20 2.02 -17.10
C HIS A 121 13.86 1.49 -18.51
N ILE A 122 12.64 0.98 -18.72
CA ILE A 122 12.20 0.50 -20.03
C ILE A 122 11.44 1.56 -20.82
N GLU A 123 11.59 1.53 -22.14
CA GLU A 123 10.85 2.43 -23.06
C GLU A 123 9.63 1.75 -23.73
N SER A 124 9.61 0.41 -23.73
CA SER A 124 8.56 -0.36 -24.38
C SER A 124 8.42 -1.75 -23.78
N LEU A 125 7.17 -2.19 -23.60
CA LEU A 125 6.84 -3.54 -23.17
C LEU A 125 6.78 -4.55 -24.33
N ARG A 126 6.89 -4.10 -25.59
CA ARG A 126 6.79 -4.97 -26.78
C ARG A 126 7.75 -6.17 -26.78
N PRO A 127 9.03 -6.04 -26.36
CA PRO A 127 9.93 -7.19 -26.31
C PRO A 127 9.45 -8.30 -25.38
N PHE A 128 8.67 -7.96 -24.35
CA PHE A 128 8.21 -8.87 -23.32
C PHE A 128 6.86 -9.52 -23.63
N ALA A 129 6.33 -9.34 -24.85
CA ALA A 129 5.01 -9.79 -25.25
C ALA A 129 4.74 -11.29 -24.99
N ALA A 130 5.78 -12.14 -24.98
CA ALA A 130 5.64 -13.56 -24.65
C ALA A 130 5.31 -13.80 -23.17
N LEU A 131 5.82 -12.95 -22.27
CA LEU A 131 5.60 -13.05 -20.82
C LEU A 131 4.33 -12.31 -20.37
N LEU A 132 3.91 -11.26 -21.07
CA LEU A 132 2.80 -10.39 -20.66
C LEU A 132 1.45 -11.10 -20.40
N PRO A 133 1.05 -12.20 -21.07
CA PRO A 133 -0.21 -12.91 -20.78
C PRO A 133 -0.24 -13.69 -19.46
N LEU A 134 0.90 -13.90 -18.83
CA LEU A 134 1.07 -14.75 -17.66
C LEU A 134 0.90 -14.04 -16.30
N PRO A 135 1.42 -12.81 -16.07
CA PRO A 135 1.43 -12.19 -14.76
C PRO A 135 0.06 -11.79 -14.23
N GLU A 136 -0.02 -11.80 -12.90
CA GLU A 136 -1.10 -11.23 -12.11
C GLU A 136 -0.69 -9.86 -11.54
N GLU A 137 0.61 -9.53 -11.56
CA GLU A 137 1.21 -8.29 -11.09
C GLU A 137 2.18 -7.71 -12.13
N ILE A 138 2.08 -6.41 -12.41
CA ILE A 138 3.05 -5.67 -13.22
C ILE A 138 3.50 -4.44 -12.43
N THR A 139 4.81 -4.28 -12.28
CA THR A 139 5.44 -3.08 -11.70
C THR A 139 6.30 -2.40 -12.76
N LEU A 140 6.15 -1.08 -12.91
CA LEU A 140 6.92 -0.24 -13.81
C LEU A 140 7.58 0.86 -12.98
N TYR A 141 8.90 0.95 -13.02
CA TYR A 141 9.70 1.90 -12.26
C TYR A 141 10.58 2.73 -13.19
N GLU A 142 10.60 4.05 -13.01
CA GLU A 142 11.48 4.98 -13.74
C GLU A 142 11.50 4.72 -15.26
N SER A 143 10.34 4.41 -15.85
CA SER A 143 10.20 3.94 -17.22
C SER A 143 9.51 4.98 -18.12
N TYR A 144 9.82 4.96 -19.42
CA TYR A 144 9.25 5.87 -20.42
C TYR A 144 8.15 5.14 -21.20
N LEU A 145 6.91 5.28 -20.77
CA LEU A 145 5.80 4.47 -21.29
C LEU A 145 5.15 5.16 -22.49
N SER A 146 5.77 5.05 -23.65
CA SER A 146 5.23 5.64 -24.88
C SER A 146 3.98 4.94 -25.42
N LEU A 147 3.75 3.66 -25.07
CA LEU A 147 2.50 2.92 -25.35
C LEU A 147 2.28 1.77 -24.34
N LEU A 148 1.30 1.91 -23.45
CA LEU A 148 0.75 0.79 -22.66
C LEU A 148 -0.20 -0.12 -23.47
N GLN A 149 -0.33 0.13 -24.77
CA GLN A 149 -1.09 -0.73 -25.69
C GLN A 149 -0.61 -2.19 -25.66
N ALA A 150 0.65 -2.44 -25.31
CA ALA A 150 1.19 -3.78 -25.12
C ALA A 150 0.51 -4.58 -23.99
N LEU A 151 -0.22 -3.91 -23.09
CA LEU A 151 -1.00 -4.55 -22.04
C LEU A 151 -2.42 -4.95 -22.52
N GLU A 152 -2.78 -4.79 -23.79
CA GLU A 152 -4.08 -5.28 -24.27
C GLU A 152 -4.21 -6.81 -24.08
N GLY A 153 -5.32 -7.26 -23.48
CA GLY A 153 -5.66 -8.68 -23.34
C GLY A 153 -5.14 -9.38 -22.07
N LEU A 154 -4.61 -8.64 -21.07
CA LEU A 154 -4.13 -9.22 -19.81
C LEU A 154 -5.27 -9.48 -18.81
N GLU A 155 -6.09 -10.49 -19.08
CA GLU A 155 -7.28 -10.80 -18.26
C GLU A 155 -6.96 -11.24 -16.82
N ARG A 156 -5.72 -11.71 -16.57
CA ARG A 156 -5.26 -12.19 -15.26
C ARG A 156 -4.73 -11.10 -14.34
N LEU A 157 -4.53 -9.89 -14.86
CA LEU A 157 -3.88 -8.82 -14.12
C LEU A 157 -4.76 -8.35 -12.96
N THR A 158 -4.20 -8.35 -11.76
CA THR A 158 -4.86 -7.95 -10.51
C THR A 158 -4.15 -6.80 -9.82
N ASN A 159 -2.84 -6.67 -9.99
CA ASN A 159 -2.02 -5.58 -9.47
C ASN A 159 -1.27 -4.86 -10.60
N VAL A 160 -1.38 -3.53 -10.65
CA VAL A 160 -0.60 -2.66 -11.52
C VAL A 160 0.02 -1.57 -10.68
N GLU A 161 1.35 -1.50 -10.69
CA GLU A 161 2.12 -0.47 -10.04
C GLU A 161 2.96 0.30 -11.07
N VAL A 162 2.84 1.62 -11.08
CA VAL A 162 3.55 2.53 -11.96
C VAL A 162 4.16 3.62 -11.10
N LEU A 163 5.49 3.66 -11.02
CA LEU A 163 6.24 4.52 -10.12
C LEU A 163 7.27 5.33 -10.92
N GLN A 164 7.24 6.66 -10.76
CA GLN A 164 8.20 7.58 -11.39
C GLN A 164 8.32 7.42 -12.91
N CYS A 165 7.22 7.03 -13.57
CA CYS A 165 7.21 6.84 -15.03
C CYS A 165 6.80 8.12 -15.75
N VAL A 166 7.43 8.35 -16.92
CA VAL A 166 7.14 9.47 -17.84
C VAL A 166 6.30 8.94 -18.99
N GLY A 167 5.35 9.74 -19.49
CA GLY A 167 4.45 9.32 -20.57
C GLY A 167 3.32 8.38 -20.14
N ALA A 168 3.03 8.27 -18.84
CA ALA A 168 1.90 7.49 -18.30
C ALA A 168 0.50 8.05 -18.68
N SER A 169 0.42 9.00 -19.61
CA SER A 169 -0.83 9.54 -20.16
C SER A 169 -1.70 8.47 -20.86
N GLY A 170 -1.13 7.31 -21.20
CA GLY A 170 -1.77 6.19 -21.88
C GLY A 170 -2.49 5.16 -20.99
N LEU A 171 -2.92 5.50 -19.77
CA LEU A 171 -3.71 4.57 -18.92
C LEU A 171 -5.12 4.28 -19.46
N GLU A 172 -5.51 4.82 -20.62
CA GLU A 172 -6.78 4.57 -21.31
C GLU A 172 -7.14 3.06 -21.43
N HIS A 173 -6.12 2.23 -21.59
CA HIS A 173 -6.26 0.77 -21.69
C HIS A 173 -6.48 0.06 -20.35
N LEU A 174 -6.32 0.73 -19.19
CA LEU A 174 -6.62 0.12 -17.88
C LEU A 174 -8.05 -0.41 -17.80
N SER A 175 -8.98 0.22 -18.55
CA SER A 175 -10.37 -0.23 -18.64
C SER A 175 -10.54 -1.66 -19.16
N ASN A 176 -9.50 -2.27 -19.73
CA ASN A 176 -9.48 -3.65 -20.21
C ASN A 176 -9.08 -4.67 -19.14
N PHE A 177 -8.78 -4.25 -17.90
CA PHE A 177 -8.42 -5.14 -16.79
C PHE A 177 -9.56 -5.25 -15.77
N PRO A 178 -10.65 -6.00 -16.07
CA PRO A 178 -11.82 -6.05 -15.20
C PRO A 178 -11.53 -6.66 -13.82
N ASN A 179 -10.45 -7.43 -13.68
CA ASN A 179 -10.03 -8.10 -12.45
C ASN A 179 -9.05 -7.29 -11.61
N LEU A 180 -8.73 -6.06 -12.00
CA LEU A 180 -7.80 -5.22 -11.26
C LEU A 180 -8.34 -4.92 -9.85
N THR A 181 -7.53 -5.25 -8.85
CA THR A 181 -7.81 -5.03 -7.43
C THR A 181 -6.91 -3.96 -6.82
N ILE A 182 -5.69 -3.82 -7.30
CA ILE A 182 -4.72 -2.84 -6.81
C ILE A 182 -4.24 -2.02 -8.00
N LEU A 183 -4.32 -0.71 -7.86
CA LEU A 183 -3.71 0.24 -8.78
C LEU A 183 -2.85 1.23 -8.01
N SER A 184 -1.57 1.25 -8.31
CA SER A 184 -0.63 2.26 -7.83
C SER A 184 -0.08 3.06 -9.01
N VAL A 185 -0.26 4.38 -8.99
CA VAL A 185 0.34 5.31 -9.95
C VAL A 185 0.92 6.47 -9.16
N CYS A 186 2.22 6.43 -8.88
CA CYS A 186 2.87 7.36 -7.97
C CYS A 186 4.00 8.14 -8.66
N TYR A 187 4.13 9.42 -8.33
CA TYR A 187 5.19 10.30 -8.85
C TYR A 187 5.22 10.38 -10.39
N CYS A 188 4.03 10.35 -11.03
CA CYS A 188 3.87 10.49 -12.47
C CYS A 188 3.34 11.90 -12.81
N GLU A 189 4.22 12.76 -13.31
CA GLU A 189 3.90 14.19 -13.58
C GLU A 189 2.96 14.37 -14.78
N ASP A 190 2.99 13.45 -15.75
CA ASP A 190 2.22 13.54 -17.01
C ASP A 190 0.85 12.84 -16.97
N LEU A 191 0.33 12.50 -15.78
CA LEU A 191 -0.93 11.76 -15.66
C LEU A 191 -2.15 12.68 -15.83
N PHE A 192 -2.62 12.86 -17.07
CA PHE A 192 -3.71 13.80 -17.35
C PHE A 192 -5.13 13.27 -17.08
N SER A 193 -5.35 11.95 -17.04
CA SER A 193 -6.70 11.39 -16.89
C SER A 193 -6.72 10.00 -16.23
N LEU A 194 -7.67 9.83 -15.31
CA LEU A 194 -8.01 8.57 -14.66
C LEU A 194 -9.42 8.07 -15.04
N GLU A 195 -10.03 8.61 -16.11
CA GLU A 195 -11.33 8.17 -16.63
C GLU A 195 -11.49 6.64 -16.76
N PRO A 196 -10.45 5.86 -17.13
CA PRO A 196 -10.55 4.40 -17.22
C PRO A 196 -10.95 3.70 -15.91
N LEU A 197 -10.66 4.30 -14.75
CA LEU A 197 -10.98 3.71 -13.45
C LEU A 197 -12.49 3.60 -13.21
N ARG A 198 -13.31 4.40 -13.92
CA ARG A 198 -14.78 4.33 -13.82
C ARG A 198 -15.34 2.94 -14.12
N LYS A 199 -14.62 2.13 -14.90
CA LYS A 199 -15.02 0.75 -15.24
C LYS A 199 -14.52 -0.31 -14.25
N LEU A 200 -13.56 0.03 -13.39
CA LEU A 200 -12.83 -0.92 -12.54
C LEU A 200 -13.52 -1.16 -11.20
N ARG A 201 -14.59 -1.95 -11.21
CA ARG A 201 -15.45 -2.20 -10.04
C ARG A 201 -14.84 -3.12 -8.98
N ASN A 202 -13.71 -3.75 -9.29
CA ASN A 202 -13.06 -4.72 -8.40
C ASN A 202 -11.90 -4.12 -7.60
N LEU A 203 -11.61 -2.82 -7.77
CA LEU A 203 -10.58 -2.13 -7.02
C LEU A 203 -10.84 -2.22 -5.51
N ARG A 204 -9.80 -2.62 -4.79
CA ARG A 204 -9.66 -2.65 -3.33
C ARG A 204 -8.68 -1.59 -2.86
N GLU A 205 -7.64 -1.31 -3.64
CA GLU A 205 -6.61 -0.33 -3.30
C GLU A 205 -6.29 0.59 -4.47
N VAL A 206 -6.26 1.89 -4.21
CA VAL A 206 -5.88 2.93 -5.17
C VAL A 206 -4.85 3.84 -4.52
N LEU A 207 -3.63 3.83 -5.04
CA LEU A 207 -2.51 4.64 -4.57
C LEU A 207 -2.13 5.62 -5.69
N LEU A 208 -2.28 6.92 -5.43
CA LEU A 208 -2.06 8.00 -6.39
C LEU A 208 -1.09 9.04 -5.81
N GLN A 209 -0.15 8.63 -4.96
CA GLN A 209 0.77 9.52 -4.27
C GLN A 209 1.52 10.45 -5.24
N SER A 210 1.58 11.73 -4.92
CA SER A 210 2.26 12.74 -5.74
C SER A 210 1.76 12.78 -7.20
N SER A 211 0.48 12.46 -7.43
CA SER A 211 -0.15 12.58 -8.76
C SER A 211 -0.80 13.95 -8.96
N VAL A 212 -0.96 14.34 -10.23
CA VAL A 212 -1.63 15.59 -10.64
C VAL A 212 -3.17 15.51 -10.67
N VAL A 213 -3.74 14.54 -9.95
CA VAL A 213 -5.20 14.30 -9.91
C VAL A 213 -5.95 15.48 -9.29
N VAL A 214 -7.10 15.83 -9.91
CA VAL A 214 -7.93 16.98 -9.50
C VAL A 214 -9.26 16.57 -8.85
N CYS A 215 -9.77 15.37 -9.16
CA CYS A 215 -11.02 14.83 -8.60
C CYS A 215 -11.00 13.29 -8.54
N LEU A 216 -11.84 12.70 -7.70
CA LEU A 216 -11.96 11.25 -7.51
C LEU A 216 -13.35 10.70 -7.88
N ASP A 217 -14.21 11.47 -8.55
CA ASP A 217 -15.59 11.09 -8.93
C ASP A 217 -15.68 9.77 -9.71
N LEU A 218 -14.60 9.41 -10.41
CA LEU A 218 -14.40 8.13 -11.08
C LEU A 218 -14.40 6.90 -10.15
N LEU A 219 -14.18 7.07 -8.85
CA LEU A 219 -14.15 5.99 -7.84
C LEU A 219 -15.53 5.68 -7.23
N GLU A 220 -16.60 6.44 -7.54
CA GLU A 220 -17.94 6.29 -6.95
C GLU A 220 -18.50 4.86 -7.02
N ASN A 221 -18.14 4.12 -8.07
CA ASN A 221 -18.65 2.77 -8.32
C ASN A 221 -17.71 1.66 -7.80
N CYS A 222 -16.62 2.02 -7.13
CA CYS A 222 -15.65 1.07 -6.57
C CYS A 222 -16.09 0.58 -5.19
N HIS A 223 -17.25 -0.08 -5.08
CA HIS A 223 -17.82 -0.52 -3.79
C HIS A 223 -16.99 -1.58 -3.03
N LYS A 224 -15.89 -2.07 -3.63
CA LYS A 224 -14.92 -2.96 -3.00
C LYS A 224 -13.69 -2.23 -2.45
N LEU A 225 -13.61 -0.92 -2.62
CA LEU A 225 -12.46 -0.12 -2.23
C LEU A 225 -12.31 -0.12 -0.71
N GLU A 226 -11.10 -0.42 -0.25
CA GLU A 226 -10.68 -0.56 1.14
C GLU A 226 -9.62 0.48 1.50
N HIS A 227 -8.72 0.82 0.56
CA HIS A 227 -7.62 1.74 0.81
C HIS A 227 -7.49 2.76 -0.33
N VAL A 228 -7.41 4.04 0.04
CA VAL A 228 -7.11 5.15 -0.89
C VAL A 228 -5.96 5.97 -0.35
N ASP A 229 -4.92 6.15 -1.16
CA ASP A 229 -3.83 7.07 -0.91
C ASP A 229 -3.78 8.10 -2.03
N VAL A 230 -3.99 9.37 -1.68
CA VAL A 230 -3.89 10.56 -2.52
C VAL A 230 -2.99 11.59 -1.84
N SER A 231 -2.00 11.11 -1.10
CA SER A 231 -1.03 11.95 -0.43
C SER A 231 -0.20 12.75 -1.44
N TYR A 232 0.21 13.95 -1.06
CA TYR A 232 1.01 14.86 -1.90
C TYR A 232 0.33 15.26 -3.22
N CYS A 233 -0.99 15.07 -3.36
CA CYS A 233 -1.76 15.56 -4.51
C CYS A 233 -2.14 17.04 -4.34
N GLU A 234 -1.25 17.94 -4.76
CA GLU A 234 -1.39 19.40 -4.55
C GLU A 234 -2.58 20.04 -5.31
N ASN A 235 -3.11 19.37 -6.33
CA ASN A 235 -4.25 19.84 -7.12
C ASN A 235 -5.60 19.27 -6.65
N LEU A 236 -5.60 18.31 -5.72
CA LEU A 236 -6.81 17.66 -5.24
C LEU A 236 -7.44 18.49 -4.12
N THR A 237 -8.65 19.00 -4.34
CA THR A 237 -9.35 19.91 -3.41
C THR A 237 -10.53 19.26 -2.68
N SER A 238 -11.02 18.12 -3.16
CA SER A 238 -12.11 17.37 -2.54
C SER A 238 -11.90 15.87 -2.67
N LEU A 239 -12.60 15.11 -1.82
CA LEU A 239 -12.65 13.64 -1.86
C LEU A 239 -13.95 13.15 -2.52
N ALA A 240 -14.56 14.00 -3.36
CA ALA A 240 -15.75 13.66 -4.12
C ALA A 240 -15.51 12.36 -4.90
N GLY A 241 -16.45 11.43 -4.77
CA GLY A 241 -16.34 10.08 -5.28
C GLY A 241 -16.02 8.98 -4.26
N LEU A 242 -15.63 9.34 -3.03
CA LEU A 242 -15.46 8.36 -1.93
C LEU A 242 -16.72 8.17 -1.07
N SER A 243 -17.79 8.94 -1.32
CA SER A 243 -18.99 8.94 -0.47
C SER A 243 -19.72 7.61 -0.47
N GLY A 244 -20.06 7.13 0.73
CA GLY A 244 -20.81 5.89 0.92
C GLY A 244 -20.07 4.61 0.52
N LEU A 245 -18.74 4.64 0.34
CA LEU A 245 -17.95 3.43 0.11
C LEU A 245 -17.86 2.60 1.40
N GLU A 246 -18.83 1.70 1.59
CA GLU A 246 -19.05 0.97 2.85
C GLU A 246 -17.88 0.08 3.30
N LYS A 247 -16.96 -0.27 2.39
CA LYS A 247 -15.78 -1.09 2.68
C LYS A 247 -14.51 -0.28 2.88
N LEU A 248 -14.54 1.04 2.66
CA LEU A 248 -13.37 1.89 2.77
C LEU A 248 -12.87 1.91 4.22
N ARG A 249 -11.64 1.46 4.45
CA ARG A 249 -10.98 1.32 5.76
C ARG A 249 -9.96 2.42 6.02
N SER A 250 -9.23 2.87 5.00
CA SER A 250 -8.28 3.97 5.17
C SER A 250 -8.27 4.95 4.02
N VAL A 251 -8.11 6.23 4.38
CA VAL A 251 -7.85 7.32 3.45
C VAL A 251 -6.62 8.08 3.92
N ASP A 252 -5.61 8.16 3.06
CA ASP A 252 -4.48 9.07 3.22
C ASP A 252 -4.55 10.17 2.18
N ALA A 253 -4.65 11.41 2.64
CA ALA A 253 -4.62 12.61 1.83
C ALA A 253 -3.62 13.62 2.42
N ARG A 254 -2.57 13.16 3.12
CA ARG A 254 -1.58 14.08 3.70
C ARG A 254 -0.95 14.96 2.64
N GLN A 255 -0.60 16.21 2.98
CA GLN A 255 0.05 17.17 2.08
C GLN A 255 -0.68 17.36 0.73
N SER A 256 -2.01 17.22 0.72
CA SER A 256 -2.85 17.58 -0.42
C SER A 256 -3.57 18.90 -0.15
N ARG A 257 -4.30 19.42 -1.15
CA ARG A 257 -5.03 20.70 -1.03
C ARG A 257 -6.51 20.51 -0.66
N ILE A 258 -6.83 19.41 0.02
CA ILE A 258 -8.20 19.10 0.41
C ILE A 258 -8.77 20.22 1.28
N GLU A 259 -9.93 20.75 0.88
CA GLU A 259 -10.61 21.86 1.56
C GLU A 259 -11.69 21.36 2.54
N ASN A 260 -12.25 20.19 2.27
CA ASN A 260 -13.24 19.53 3.12
C ASN A 260 -13.25 18.01 2.91
N ILE A 261 -13.73 17.27 3.92
CA ILE A 261 -13.80 15.80 3.91
C ILE A 261 -15.23 15.27 4.10
N LYS A 262 -16.24 16.07 3.72
CA LYS A 262 -17.66 15.68 3.86
C LYS A 262 -18.00 14.44 3.05
N ASP A 263 -17.26 14.21 1.97
CA ASP A 263 -17.38 13.04 1.12
C ASP A 263 -16.98 11.73 1.82
N LEU A 264 -16.41 11.76 3.03
CA LEU A 264 -16.19 10.55 3.84
C LEU A 264 -17.42 10.14 4.66
N ALA A 265 -18.50 10.93 4.62
CA ALA A 265 -19.74 10.57 5.28
C ALA A 265 -20.29 9.25 4.71
N GLY A 266 -20.70 8.35 5.62
CA GLY A 266 -21.27 7.06 5.25
C GLY A 266 -20.26 5.95 4.99
N CYS A 267 -18.94 6.21 5.02
CA CYS A 267 -17.90 5.18 4.93
C CYS A 267 -17.82 4.38 6.25
N ALA A 268 -18.81 3.52 6.50
CA ALA A 268 -19.03 2.91 7.81
C ALA A 268 -17.90 1.99 8.30
N ALA A 269 -17.07 1.45 7.39
CA ALA A 269 -15.89 0.64 7.74
C ALA A 269 -14.62 1.45 7.99
N LEU A 270 -14.66 2.78 7.86
CA LEU A 270 -13.46 3.62 7.94
C LEU A 270 -12.80 3.51 9.32
N GLU A 271 -11.51 3.17 9.32
CA GLU A 271 -10.70 2.92 10.51
C GLU A 271 -9.61 3.98 10.71
N SER A 272 -9.08 4.55 9.62
CA SER A 272 -7.99 5.53 9.68
C SER A 272 -8.15 6.63 8.65
N VAL A 273 -7.95 7.88 9.06
CA VAL A 273 -7.92 9.05 8.17
C VAL A 273 -6.67 9.86 8.45
N ASN A 274 -5.91 10.16 7.40
CA ASN A 274 -4.75 11.05 7.46
C ASN A 274 -4.96 12.22 6.51
N VAL A 275 -5.10 13.41 7.09
CA VAL A 275 -5.24 14.71 6.41
C VAL A 275 -4.22 15.71 6.96
N SER A 276 -3.08 15.19 7.44
CA SER A 276 -2.00 16.04 7.94
C SER A 276 -1.49 16.97 6.84
N TYR A 277 -1.13 18.19 7.22
CA TYR A 277 -0.62 19.24 6.34
C TYR A 277 -1.57 19.63 5.21
N CYS A 278 -2.88 19.36 5.35
CA CYS A 278 -3.91 19.94 4.50
C CYS A 278 -4.25 21.35 5.03
N GLU A 279 -3.46 22.35 4.64
CA GLU A 279 -3.59 23.72 5.18
C GLU A 279 -4.94 24.38 4.87
N SER A 280 -5.61 23.98 3.78
CA SER A 280 -6.94 24.48 3.40
C SER A 280 -8.10 23.79 4.12
N LEU A 281 -7.87 22.70 4.84
CA LEU A 281 -8.91 21.92 5.52
C LEU A 281 -9.32 22.61 6.82
N THR A 282 -10.53 23.17 6.88
CA THR A 282 -10.99 23.97 8.04
C THR A 282 -11.77 23.19 9.09
N SER A 283 -12.27 21.98 8.78
CA SER A 283 -13.04 21.15 9.71
C SER A 283 -12.93 19.66 9.38
N LEU A 284 -13.25 18.81 10.36
CA LEU A 284 -13.35 17.36 10.19
C LEU A 284 -14.79 16.88 9.95
N ASP A 285 -15.67 17.76 9.47
CA ASP A 285 -17.05 17.42 9.13
C ASP A 285 -17.07 16.36 8.02
N GLY A 286 -17.82 15.28 8.25
CA GLY A 286 -17.82 14.07 7.41
C GLY A 286 -17.44 12.81 8.19
N LEU A 287 -16.72 12.95 9.31
CA LEU A 287 -16.31 11.80 10.14
C LEU A 287 -17.30 11.44 11.26
N GLY A 288 -18.34 12.26 11.46
CA GLY A 288 -19.21 12.16 12.63
C GLY A 288 -19.93 10.82 12.73
N GLY A 289 -19.85 10.17 13.89
CA GLY A 289 -20.53 8.91 14.16
C GLY A 289 -19.94 7.68 13.46
N LEU A 290 -18.77 7.77 12.81
CA LEU A 290 -18.09 6.62 12.23
C LEU A 290 -17.58 5.67 13.33
N ARG A 291 -18.34 4.61 13.60
CA ARG A 291 -18.14 3.74 14.77
C ARG A 291 -16.90 2.86 14.70
N ASN A 292 -16.30 2.69 13.52
CA ASN A 292 -15.09 1.91 13.32
C ASN A 292 -13.82 2.76 13.26
N LEU A 293 -13.95 4.09 13.26
CA LEU A 293 -12.82 5.02 13.13
C LEU A 293 -11.96 4.93 14.39
N LYS A 294 -10.69 4.55 14.21
CA LYS A 294 -9.70 4.31 15.28
C LYS A 294 -8.65 5.41 15.35
N SER A 295 -8.25 5.97 14.21
CA SER A 295 -7.17 6.95 14.13
C SER A 295 -7.53 8.12 13.21
N VAL A 296 -7.25 9.33 13.67
CA VAL A 296 -7.31 10.55 12.86
C VAL A 296 -6.01 11.34 13.04
N ASN A 297 -5.33 11.60 11.93
CA ASN A 297 -4.17 12.50 11.89
C ASN A 297 -4.51 13.72 11.04
N ALA A 298 -4.58 14.89 11.68
CA ALA A 298 -4.78 16.19 11.07
C ALA A 298 -3.64 17.16 11.41
N ARG A 299 -2.47 16.65 11.80
CA ARG A 299 -1.27 17.44 12.15
C ARG A 299 -0.99 18.51 11.10
N GLY A 300 -0.81 19.76 11.52
CA GLY A 300 -0.42 20.88 10.66
C GLY A 300 -1.47 21.27 9.62
N SER A 301 -2.72 20.82 9.75
CA SER A 301 -3.83 21.26 8.90
C SER A 301 -4.42 22.59 9.38
N GLY A 302 -5.25 23.20 8.53
CA GLY A 302 -5.96 24.46 8.83
C GLY A 302 -7.21 24.31 9.70
N ILE A 303 -7.36 23.18 10.42
CA ILE A 303 -8.62 22.90 11.12
C ILE A 303 -8.88 23.89 12.24
N GLU A 304 -10.09 24.45 12.25
CA GLU A 304 -10.56 25.40 13.27
C GLU A 304 -11.34 24.67 14.37
N ASN A 305 -11.95 23.53 14.04
CA ASN A 305 -12.70 22.70 14.99
C ASN A 305 -12.70 21.22 14.60
N ILE A 306 -12.91 20.37 15.61
CA ILE A 306 -12.97 18.90 15.47
C ILE A 306 -14.32 18.31 15.88
N ARG A 307 -15.40 19.09 15.80
CA ARG A 307 -16.75 18.63 16.17
C ARG A 307 -17.22 17.45 15.32
N GLY A 308 -16.71 17.34 14.09
CA GLY A 308 -16.90 16.18 13.22
C GLY A 308 -16.39 14.85 13.78
N LEU A 309 -15.68 14.80 14.91
CA LEU A 309 -15.27 13.55 15.57
C LEU A 309 -16.28 13.04 16.62
N ALA A 310 -17.34 13.80 16.90
CA ALA A 310 -18.35 13.41 17.87
C ALA A 310 -19.01 12.08 17.48
N GLY A 311 -19.13 11.17 18.46
CA GLY A 311 -19.77 9.86 18.27
C GLY A 311 -18.89 8.78 17.63
N CYS A 312 -17.61 9.04 17.35
CA CYS A 312 -16.64 8.04 16.87
C CYS A 312 -16.20 7.11 18.02
N MET A 313 -17.08 6.20 18.43
CA MET A 313 -16.95 5.43 19.68
C MET A 313 -15.72 4.50 19.76
N ALA A 314 -15.10 4.16 18.62
CA ALA A 314 -13.88 3.35 18.56
C ALA A 314 -12.59 4.18 18.44
N LEU A 315 -12.68 5.51 18.44
CA LEU A 315 -11.54 6.40 18.23
C LEU A 315 -10.54 6.24 19.38
N LYS A 316 -9.28 5.96 19.03
CA LYS A 316 -8.18 5.71 19.97
C LYS A 316 -7.13 6.81 19.93
N THR A 317 -6.81 7.29 18.73
CA THR A 317 -5.67 8.18 18.51
C THR A 317 -6.09 9.39 17.69
N VAL A 318 -5.78 10.59 18.20
CA VAL A 318 -6.05 11.86 17.51
C VAL A 318 -4.78 12.71 17.53
N ASN A 319 -4.30 13.08 16.36
CA ASN A 319 -3.16 14.01 16.23
C ASN A 319 -3.64 15.30 15.54
N VAL A 320 -3.62 16.41 16.29
CA VAL A 320 -3.91 17.77 15.82
C VAL A 320 -2.73 18.70 16.10
N TYR A 321 -1.51 18.15 16.21
CA TYR A 321 -0.29 18.90 16.43
C TYR A 321 -0.16 20.03 15.40
N GLY A 322 0.13 21.25 15.85
CA GLY A 322 0.39 22.39 14.97
C GLY A 322 -0.83 22.94 14.23
N CYS A 323 -2.05 22.55 14.60
CA CYS A 323 -3.28 23.16 14.08
C CYS A 323 -3.51 24.52 14.74
N LYS A 324 -2.95 25.58 14.13
CA LYS A 324 -2.85 26.92 14.74
C LYS A 324 -4.18 27.61 14.97
N GLU A 325 -5.22 27.20 14.25
CA GLU A 325 -6.57 27.77 14.34
C GLU A 325 -7.51 26.97 15.27
N LEU A 326 -7.05 25.82 15.80
CA LEU A 326 -7.87 24.94 16.62
C LEU A 326 -7.96 25.43 18.07
N VAL A 327 -9.13 25.94 18.48
CA VAL A 327 -9.32 26.53 19.82
C VAL A 327 -10.01 25.63 20.84
N SER A 328 -10.57 24.49 20.42
CA SER A 328 -11.29 23.57 21.31
C SER A 328 -11.27 22.11 20.84
N LEU A 329 -11.31 21.20 21.81
CA LEU A 329 -11.40 19.75 21.66
C LEU A 329 -12.79 19.18 21.97
N GLU A 330 -13.86 19.99 21.95
CA GLU A 330 -15.23 19.59 22.32
C GLU A 330 -15.70 18.29 21.64
N GLY A 331 -15.31 18.06 20.39
CA GLY A 331 -15.66 16.85 19.62
C GLY A 331 -15.11 15.52 20.16
N LEU A 332 -14.16 15.56 21.10
CA LEU A 332 -13.56 14.37 21.72
C LEU A 332 -14.20 13.98 23.05
N SER A 333 -15.07 14.82 23.61
CA SER A 333 -15.61 14.63 24.95
C SER A 333 -16.46 13.36 25.06
N GLY A 334 -16.15 12.50 26.03
CA GLY A 334 -16.93 11.29 26.32
C GLY A 334 -16.63 10.09 25.43
N LEU A 335 -15.57 10.14 24.61
CA LEU A 335 -15.17 9.01 23.78
C LEU A 335 -14.54 7.90 24.64
N PRO A 336 -15.11 6.68 24.68
CA PRO A 336 -14.73 5.67 25.67
C PRO A 336 -13.42 4.94 25.36
N GLN A 337 -12.96 4.97 24.11
CA GLN A 337 -11.75 4.26 23.65
C GLN A 337 -10.58 5.20 23.37
N LEU A 338 -10.73 6.51 23.60
CA LEU A 338 -9.72 7.51 23.29
C LEU A 338 -8.54 7.36 24.25
N LYS A 339 -7.35 7.07 23.70
CA LYS A 339 -6.11 6.80 24.44
C LYS A 339 -5.11 7.94 24.33
N THR A 340 -4.90 8.45 23.12
CA THR A 340 -3.86 9.44 22.85
C THR A 340 -4.40 10.65 22.09
N VAL A 341 -4.04 11.84 22.57
CA VAL A 341 -4.35 13.12 21.91
C VAL A 341 -3.10 14.00 21.89
N ASP A 342 -2.60 14.33 20.70
CA ASP A 342 -1.56 15.34 20.53
C ASP A 342 -2.18 16.66 20.08
N ALA A 343 -2.20 17.66 20.97
CA ALA A 343 -2.68 19.00 20.70
C ALA A 343 -1.60 20.08 20.92
N ARG A 344 -0.32 19.70 20.86
CA ARG A 344 0.79 20.65 20.92
C ARG A 344 0.75 21.61 19.72
N GLY A 345 1.22 22.84 19.91
CA GLY A 345 1.19 23.88 18.87
C GLY A 345 -0.22 24.30 18.43
N THR A 346 -1.25 24.09 19.26
CA THR A 346 -2.62 24.61 19.08
C THR A 346 -2.92 25.68 20.15
N PRO A 347 -3.83 26.63 19.90
CA PRO A 347 -4.28 27.59 20.92
C PRO A 347 -5.28 26.99 21.94
N VAL A 348 -5.50 25.67 21.93
CA VAL A 348 -6.37 24.98 22.88
C VAL A 348 -5.91 25.24 24.32
N PRO A 349 -6.80 25.71 25.22
CA PRO A 349 -6.45 25.90 26.62
C PRO A 349 -6.07 24.57 27.30
N ARG A 350 -4.95 24.54 28.03
CA ARG A 350 -4.51 23.40 28.87
C ARG A 350 -5.56 22.91 29.88
N VAL A 351 -6.53 23.76 30.21
CA VAL A 351 -7.63 23.46 31.14
C VAL A 351 -8.79 22.71 30.48
N GLU A 352 -8.79 22.55 29.15
CA GLU A 352 -9.79 21.75 28.45
C GLU A 352 -9.61 20.27 28.80
N ARG A 353 -10.33 19.89 29.83
CA ARG A 353 -10.27 18.59 30.46
C ARG A 353 -11.16 17.62 29.69
N LEU A 354 -10.55 16.67 28.99
CA LEU A 354 -11.21 15.45 28.49
C LEU A 354 -11.55 14.48 29.63
N GLU A 355 -12.00 15.01 30.79
CA GLU A 355 -12.29 14.28 32.05
C GLU A 355 -13.33 13.16 31.89
N ARG A 356 -14.04 13.13 30.76
CA ARG A 356 -15.05 12.12 30.42
C ARG A 356 -14.54 10.99 29.54
N CYS A 357 -13.25 10.96 29.20
CA CYS A 357 -12.64 9.91 28.40
C CYS A 357 -11.95 8.89 29.33
N PRO A 358 -12.60 7.75 29.68
CA PRO A 358 -12.13 6.83 30.72
C PRO A 358 -10.85 6.06 30.36
N ALA A 359 -10.50 6.00 29.06
CA ALA A 359 -9.34 5.27 28.57
C ALA A 359 -8.15 6.18 28.21
N LEU A 360 -8.22 7.47 28.54
CA LEU A 360 -7.19 8.44 28.16
C LEU A 360 -5.89 8.14 28.90
N GLU A 361 -4.85 7.79 28.15
CA GLU A 361 -3.53 7.40 28.65
C GLU A 361 -2.53 8.56 28.50
N TRP A 362 -2.63 9.32 27.40
CA TRP A 362 -1.69 10.40 27.09
C TRP A 362 -2.38 11.59 26.39
N ILE A 363 -2.07 12.80 26.86
CA ILE A 363 -2.49 14.04 26.24
C ILE A 363 -1.37 15.07 26.32
N ALA A 364 -1.04 15.70 25.18
CA ALA A 364 0.00 16.72 25.12
C ALA A 364 -0.55 18.09 24.68
N PHE A 365 -0.11 19.13 25.38
CA PHE A 365 -0.48 20.53 25.14
C PHE A 365 0.73 21.47 25.25
N GLY A 366 0.72 22.55 24.46
CA GLY A 366 1.73 23.61 24.50
C GLY A 366 2.80 23.48 23.40
N ASP A 367 3.85 24.27 23.53
CA ASP A 367 4.89 24.45 22.49
C ASP A 367 6.06 23.46 22.61
N GLU A 368 5.86 22.29 23.21
CA GLU A 368 6.93 21.29 23.33
C GLU A 368 7.27 20.73 21.94
N GLN A 369 8.26 21.38 21.31
CA GLN A 369 9.09 20.80 20.25
C GLN A 369 9.83 19.59 20.84
N ASP A 370 9.15 18.45 20.94
CA ASP A 370 9.82 17.18 21.19
C ASP A 370 9.86 16.35 19.91
N ALA A 371 11.10 15.94 19.61
CA ALA A 371 11.65 15.29 18.44
C ALA A 371 10.73 14.30 17.72
N ASP A 372 10.90 14.27 16.40
CA ASP A 372 10.32 13.34 15.45
C ASP A 372 10.16 11.94 16.02
N PHE A 373 8.90 11.52 16.21
CA PHE A 373 8.54 10.11 16.21
C PHE A 373 8.17 9.74 14.77
N ASP A 374 9.17 9.72 13.90
CA ASP A 374 9.13 9.00 12.63
C ASP A 374 9.76 7.62 12.88
N ASP A 375 8.92 6.59 12.99
CA ASP A 375 9.28 5.18 12.80
C ASP A 375 8.16 4.49 12.00
#